data_AF-A0A151SBX9-F1
#
_entry.id   AF-A0A151SBX9-F1
#
_cell.length_a   1.000
_cell.length_b   1.000
_cell.length_c   1.000
_cell.angle_alpha   90.00
_cell.angle_beta   90.00
_cell.angle_gamma   90.00
#
_symmetry.space_group_name_H-M   'P 1'
#
loop_
_entity.id
_entity.type
_entity.pdbx_description
1 polymer ?
#
loop_
_entity_poly.entity_id
_entity_poly.type
_entity_poly.pdbx_seq_one_letter_code
_entity_poly.pdbx_strand_id
1 'polypeptide(L)'
;IHSMGHWNEGEWNWDFGWRRNWLGRDSEEWENLQRRLQGLQFDSHKKDWKWLLGNTQAYTVKSTYGELLSWKVGSEEVPFLKELWSLKIPPKAKILTWRMYFEGLPTIDNLKKRNIQIA
;
A
#
# COMPACT_ATOMS: atom_id res chain seq x y z
N ILE A 1 -9.65 9.85 -1.13
CA ILE A 1 -10.32 10.86 -1.99
C ILE A 1 -11.19 11.78 -1.13
N HIS A 2 -11.94 11.26 -0.15
CA HIS A 2 -12.75 12.06 0.80
C HIS A 2 -12.04 13.24 1.50
N SER A 3 -10.70 13.23 1.60
CA SER A 3 -9.91 14.34 2.17
C SER A 3 -9.18 15.20 1.12
N MET A 4 -9.49 15.03 -0.17
CA MET A 4 -8.81 15.66 -1.31
C MET A 4 -9.77 16.48 -2.17
N GLY A 5 -10.90 16.90 -1.60
CA GLY A 5 -11.97 17.57 -2.30
C GLY A 5 -13.29 17.54 -1.56
N HIS A 6 -14.32 18.15 -2.14
CA HIS A 6 -15.68 18.19 -1.62
C HIS A 6 -16.69 18.12 -2.77
N TRP A 7 -17.90 17.66 -2.47
CA TRP A 7 -19.00 17.68 -3.44
C TRP A 7 -19.64 19.06 -3.49
N ASN A 8 -19.88 19.57 -4.70
CA ASN A 8 -20.70 20.77 -4.94
C ASN A 8 -21.70 20.46 -6.04
N GLU A 9 -23.00 20.64 -5.77
CA GLU A 9 -24.08 20.49 -6.76
C GLU A 9 -24.09 19.15 -7.55
N GLY A 10 -23.55 18.08 -6.98
CA GLY A 10 -23.47 16.77 -7.64
C GLY A 10 -22.20 16.54 -8.46
N GLU A 11 -21.28 17.50 -8.48
CA GLU A 11 -19.93 17.37 -9.04
C GLU A 11 -18.87 17.32 -7.93
N TRP A 12 -17.82 16.51 -8.16
CA TRP A 12 -16.69 16.41 -7.25
C TRP A 12 -15.68 17.53 -7.54
N ASN A 13 -15.50 18.44 -6.60
CA ASN A 13 -14.48 19.48 -6.65
C ASN A 13 -13.20 19.02 -5.96
N TRP A 14 -12.10 18.99 -6.72
CA TRP A 14 -10.79 18.64 -6.21
C TRP A 14 -10.17 19.76 -5.37
N ASP A 15 -9.67 19.42 -4.18
CA ASP A 15 -8.92 20.30 -3.29
C ASP A 15 -7.64 19.59 -2.84
N PHE A 16 -6.55 19.82 -3.58
CA PHE A 16 -5.28 19.14 -3.34
C PHE A 16 -4.39 19.94 -2.37
N GLY A 17 -4.23 19.41 -1.15
CA GLY A 17 -3.24 19.90 -0.19
C GLY A 17 -1.85 19.32 -0.46
N TRP A 18 -0.98 20.07 -1.14
CA TRP A 18 0.41 19.65 -1.37
C TRP A 18 1.28 19.91 -0.15
N ARG A 19 2.13 18.94 0.22
CA ARG A 19 3.09 19.10 1.33
C ARG A 19 4.25 20.06 1.03
N ARG A 20 4.56 20.27 -0.25
CA ARG A 20 5.68 21.11 -0.73
C ARG A 20 5.17 22.06 -1.80
N ASN A 21 5.80 23.22 -1.89
CA ASN A 21 5.56 24.17 -2.97
C ASN A 21 5.98 23.57 -4.31
N TRP A 22 5.24 23.92 -5.37
CA TRP A 22 5.57 23.50 -6.72
C TRP A 22 6.83 24.18 -7.22
N LEU A 23 7.66 23.41 -7.91
CA LEU A 23 8.76 23.93 -8.70
C LEU A 23 8.25 24.23 -10.12
N GLY A 24 8.92 25.10 -10.87
CA GLY A 24 8.47 25.45 -12.24
C GLY A 24 8.37 24.24 -13.19
N ARG A 25 9.11 23.16 -12.93
CA ARG A 25 9.01 21.90 -13.69
C ARG A 25 7.74 21.09 -13.39
N ASP A 26 7.08 21.36 -12.26
CA ASP A 26 5.89 20.62 -11.83
C ASP A 26 4.61 21.20 -12.49
N SER A 27 4.70 22.37 -13.13
CA SER A 27 3.58 23.05 -13.79
C SER A 27 2.99 22.24 -14.94
N GLU A 28 3.83 21.66 -15.80
CA GLU A 28 3.36 20.85 -16.94
C GLU A 28 2.66 19.57 -16.47
N GLU A 29 3.22 18.91 -15.45
CA GLU A 29 2.62 17.73 -14.81
C GLU A 29 1.29 18.06 -14.14
N TRP A 30 1.20 19.24 -13.51
CA TRP A 30 -0.05 19.71 -12.89
C TRP A 30 -1.14 19.99 -13.93
N GLU A 31 -0.80 20.68 -15.03
CA GLU A 31 -1.75 20.92 -16.13
C GLU A 31 -2.24 19.60 -16.76
N ASN A 32 -1.33 18.63 -16.92
CA ASN A 32 -1.68 17.30 -17.40
C ASN A 32 -2.64 16.60 -16.42
N LEU A 33 -2.34 16.64 -15.13
CA LEU A 33 -3.22 16.09 -14.10
C LEU A 33 -4.61 16.73 -14.13
N GLN A 34 -4.70 18.07 -14.17
CA GLN A 34 -5.97 18.78 -14.24
C GLN A 34 -6.81 18.36 -15.45
N ARG A 35 -6.18 18.24 -16.62
CA ARG A 35 -6.85 17.80 -17.85
C ARG A 35 -7.41 16.38 -17.72
N ARG A 36 -6.65 15.47 -17.10
CA ARG A 36 -7.09 14.09 -16.85
C ARG A 36 -8.23 14.03 -15.82
N LEU A 37 -8.20 14.90 -14.83
CA LEU A 37 -9.20 14.97 -13.77
C LEU A 37 -10.54 15.56 -14.25
N GLN A 38 -10.52 16.54 -15.16
CA GLN A 38 -11.74 17.13 -15.75
C GLN A 38 -12.61 16.10 -16.49
N GLY A 39 -12.01 15.05 -17.04
CA GLY A 39 -12.74 13.98 -17.73
C GLY A 39 -13.38 12.94 -16.81
N LEU A 40 -13.14 13.01 -15.48
CA LEU A 40 -13.66 12.02 -14.54
C LEU A 40 -15.01 12.45 -13.98
N GLN A 41 -16.07 11.76 -14.41
CA GLN A 41 -17.38 11.87 -13.78
C GLN A 41 -17.46 10.91 -12.60
N PHE A 42 -17.59 11.47 -11.40
CA PHE A 42 -17.80 10.69 -10.18
C PHE A 42 -19.30 10.53 -9.99
N ASP A 43 -19.74 9.28 -9.86
CA ASP A 43 -21.12 8.98 -9.50
C ASP A 43 -21.22 8.95 -7.97
N SER A 44 -21.93 9.92 -7.39
CA SER A 44 -22.16 9.98 -5.94
C SER A 44 -22.93 8.76 -5.40
N HIS A 45 -23.58 7.99 -6.27
CA HIS A 45 -24.32 6.79 -5.92
C HIS A 45 -23.53 5.49 -6.13
N LYS A 46 -22.35 5.54 -6.76
CA LYS A 46 -21.48 4.35 -6.82
C LYS A 46 -20.91 4.07 -5.44
N LYS A 47 -21.14 2.85 -4.95
CA LYS A 47 -20.49 2.35 -3.74
C LYS A 47 -18.98 2.42 -3.92
N ASP A 48 -18.32 3.16 -3.03
CA ASP A 48 -16.88 3.19 -2.92
C ASP A 48 -16.31 1.76 -2.88
N TRP A 49 -15.08 1.61 -3.36
CA TRP A 49 -14.35 0.36 -3.26
C TRP A 49 -14.20 -0.02 -1.78
N LYS A 50 -14.89 -1.09 -1.39
CA LYS A 50 -14.82 -1.61 -0.02
C LYS A 50 -13.67 -2.59 0.09
N TRP A 51 -12.83 -2.37 1.07
CA TRP A 51 -11.83 -3.35 1.45
C TRP A 51 -12.53 -4.50 2.18
N LEU A 52 -12.50 -5.70 1.61
CA LEU A 52 -13.21 -6.85 2.17
C LEU A 52 -12.50 -7.45 3.40
N LEU A 53 -11.21 -7.14 3.60
CA LEU A 53 -10.41 -7.74 4.66
C LEU A 53 -10.47 -6.91 5.95
N GLY A 54 -10.93 -7.55 7.02
CA GLY A 54 -11.15 -6.91 8.32
C GLY A 54 -12.49 -6.19 8.43
N ASN A 55 -12.68 -5.45 9.51
CA ASN A 55 -14.02 -5.08 9.98
C ASN A 55 -14.43 -3.66 9.56
N THR A 56 -13.49 -2.89 9.03
CA THR A 56 -13.64 -1.45 8.80
C THR A 56 -14.10 -1.10 7.38
N GLN A 57 -14.26 -2.09 6.50
CA GLN A 57 -14.55 -1.91 5.06
C GLN A 57 -13.56 -0.98 4.34
N ALA A 58 -12.44 -0.66 4.98
CA ALA A 58 -11.42 0.27 4.56
C ALA A 58 -10.05 -0.42 4.61
N TYR A 59 -9.16 -0.02 3.71
CA TYR A 59 -7.81 -0.57 3.68
C TYR A 59 -7.10 -0.28 5.00
N THR A 60 -6.60 -1.34 5.64
CA THR A 60 -5.65 -1.21 6.74
C THR A 60 -4.44 -2.07 6.47
N VAL A 61 -3.26 -1.54 6.80
CA VAL A 61 -2.00 -2.30 6.71
C VAL A 61 -2.11 -3.57 7.56
N LYS A 62 -2.73 -3.48 8.73
CA LYS A 62 -2.90 -4.61 9.66
C LYS A 62 -3.73 -5.75 9.06
N SER A 63 -4.94 -5.48 8.57
CA SER A 63 -5.81 -6.54 8.03
C SER A 63 -5.24 -7.16 6.76
N THR A 64 -4.68 -6.32 5.87
CA THR A 64 -4.02 -6.77 4.65
C THR A 64 -2.83 -7.65 4.93
N TYR A 65 -1.96 -7.21 5.85
CA TYR A 65 -0.76 -7.96 6.20
C TYR A 65 -1.10 -9.28 6.91
N GLY A 66 -2.13 -9.29 7.75
CA GLY A 66 -2.65 -10.52 8.36
C GLY A 66 -3.09 -11.55 7.31
N GLU A 67 -3.85 -11.12 6.31
CA GLU A 67 -4.31 -12.02 5.23
C GLU A 67 -3.17 -12.49 4.31
N LEU A 68 -2.23 -11.60 3.96
CA LEU A 68 -1.06 -12.01 3.16
C LEU A 68 -0.20 -13.03 3.89
N LEU A 69 -0.08 -12.91 5.21
CA LEU A 69 0.59 -13.91 6.03
C LEU A 69 -0.22 -15.20 6.09
N SER A 70 -1.54 -15.13 6.22
CA SER A 70 -2.40 -16.31 6.28
C SER A 70 -2.27 -17.16 5.02
N TRP A 71 -2.19 -16.53 3.84
CA TRP A 71 -1.94 -17.23 2.58
C TRP A 71 -0.55 -17.86 2.50
N LYS A 72 0.45 -17.22 3.11
CA LYS A 72 1.85 -17.65 3.01
C LYS A 72 2.23 -18.74 4.00
N VAL A 73 1.62 -18.74 5.20
CA VAL A 73 2.03 -19.60 6.33
C VAL A 73 0.86 -20.40 6.93
N GLY A 74 -0.37 -20.18 6.44
CA GLY A 74 -1.59 -20.73 7.04
C GLY A 74 -2.25 -19.74 8.01
N SER A 75 -3.48 -20.03 8.43
CA SER A 75 -4.32 -19.13 9.23
C SER A 75 -3.85 -18.85 10.65
N GLU A 76 -2.75 -19.45 11.10
CA GLU A 76 -2.22 -19.22 12.44
C GLU A 76 -1.33 -17.95 12.46
N GLU A 77 -1.57 -17.07 13.44
CA GLU A 77 -0.65 -15.99 13.74
C GLU A 77 0.74 -16.60 13.98
N VAL A 78 1.72 -16.29 13.13
CA VAL A 78 3.10 -16.74 13.33
C VAL A 78 3.64 -16.03 14.58
N PRO A 79 3.79 -16.71 15.74
CA PRO A 79 4.11 -16.04 17.01
C PRO A 79 5.44 -15.27 16.93
N PHE A 80 6.39 -15.83 16.18
CA PHE A 80 7.66 -15.22 15.84
C PHE A 80 7.53 -13.82 15.24
N LEU A 81 6.55 -13.59 14.35
CA LEU A 81 6.40 -12.28 13.71
C LEU A 81 5.89 -11.24 14.70
N LYS A 82 4.97 -11.62 15.59
CA LYS A 82 4.45 -10.74 16.63
C LYS A 82 5.57 -10.30 17.58
N GLU A 83 6.44 -11.24 17.95
CA GLU A 83 7.65 -10.96 18.73
C GLU A 83 8.63 -10.08 17.96
N LEU A 84 8.96 -10.41 16.71
CA LEU A 84 9.87 -9.64 15.87
C LEU A 84 9.47 -8.17 15.76
N TRP A 85 8.18 -7.89 15.58
CA TRP A 85 7.66 -6.53 15.49
C TRP A 85 7.63 -5.80 16.83
N SER A 86 7.57 -6.51 17.96
CA SER A 86 7.61 -5.92 19.32
C SER A 86 9.02 -5.57 19.79
N LEU A 87 10.07 -6.17 19.20
CA LEU A 87 11.47 -5.91 19.57
C LEU A 87 11.86 -4.43 19.45
N LYS A 88 12.68 -3.93 20.38
CA LYS A 88 13.25 -2.57 20.34
C LYS A 88 14.55 -2.51 19.52
N ILE A 89 14.49 -2.95 18.27
CA ILE A 89 15.63 -2.95 17.33
C ILE A 89 15.35 -2.05 16.12
N PRO A 90 16.39 -1.61 15.38
CA PRO A 90 16.19 -0.79 14.19
C PRO A 90 15.24 -1.41 13.16
N PRO A 91 14.39 -0.62 12.48
CA PRO A 91 13.44 -1.14 11.48
C PRO A 91 14.11 -2.00 10.39
N LYS A 92 15.32 -1.63 9.96
CA LYS A 92 16.11 -2.39 8.97
C LYS A 92 16.43 -3.81 9.46
N ALA A 93 16.73 -3.97 10.74
CA ALA A 93 17.00 -5.29 11.32
C ALA A 93 15.74 -6.15 11.36
N LYS A 94 14.58 -5.59 11.75
CA LYS A 94 13.29 -6.30 11.70
C LYS A 94 12.97 -6.80 10.30
N ILE A 95 13.14 -5.93 9.29
CA ILE A 95 12.90 -6.26 7.89
C ILE A 95 13.86 -7.36 7.41
N LEU A 96 15.15 -7.27 7.75
CA LEU A 96 16.13 -8.30 7.39
C LEU A 96 15.74 -9.66 7.96
N THR A 97 15.41 -9.72 9.25
CA THR A 97 14.98 -10.95 9.93
C THR A 97 13.69 -11.52 9.35
N TRP A 98 12.70 -10.68 9.06
CA TRP A 98 11.46 -11.08 8.39
C TRP A 98 11.75 -11.71 7.01
N ARG A 99 12.63 -11.08 6.22
CA ARG A 99 13.04 -11.62 4.92
C ARG A 99 13.79 -12.93 5.06
N MET A 100 14.65 -13.05 6.06
CA MET A 100 15.41 -14.27 6.32
C MET A 100 14.48 -15.43 6.67
N TYR A 101 13.54 -15.22 7.58
CA TYR A 101 12.56 -16.21 8.01
C TYR A 101 11.73 -16.77 6.84
N PHE A 102 11.40 -15.92 5.87
CA PHE A 102 10.60 -16.30 4.71
C PHE A 102 11.39 -16.70 3.46
N GLU A 103 12.67 -17.03 3.60
CA GLU A 103 13.57 -17.33 2.47
C GLU A 103 13.55 -16.22 1.39
N GLY A 104 13.26 -14.98 1.80
CA GLY A 104 13.10 -13.79 0.94
C GLY A 104 14.42 -13.07 0.64
N LEU A 105 15.53 -13.56 1.18
CA LEU A 105 16.87 -13.11 0.82
C LEU A 105 17.30 -13.75 -0.50
N PRO A 106 17.94 -13.00 -1.41
CA PRO A 106 18.42 -13.53 -2.69
C PRO A 106 19.75 -14.28 -2.49
N THR A 107 19.76 -15.29 -1.61
CA THR A 107 20.90 -16.21 -1.47
C THR A 107 20.90 -17.19 -2.64
N ILE A 108 22.07 -17.75 -2.97
CA ILE A 108 22.21 -18.77 -4.03
C ILE A 108 21.20 -19.90 -3.84
N ASP A 109 21.04 -20.38 -2.61
CA ASP A 109 20.11 -21.46 -2.28
C ASP A 109 18.64 -21.07 -2.55
N ASN A 110 18.23 -19.88 -2.12
CA ASN A 110 16.84 -19.41 -2.32
C ASN A 110 16.53 -19.15 -3.79
N LEU A 111 17.50 -18.66 -4.56
CA LEU A 111 17.36 -18.47 -6.01
C LEU A 111 17.23 -19.81 -6.73
N LYS A 112 18.07 -20.80 -6.39
CA LYS A 112 17.97 -22.16 -6.92
C LYS A 112 16.63 -22.82 -6.59
N LYS A 113 16.15 -22.70 -5.35
CA LYS A 113 14.80 -23.20 -4.95
C LYS A 113 13.66 -22.60 -5.78
N ARG A 114 13.86 -21.41 -6.34
CA ARG A 114 12.89 -20.70 -7.19
C ARG A 114 13.11 -20.94 -8.69
N ASN A 115 14.00 -21.86 -9.06
CA ASN A 115 14.39 -22.11 -10.45
C ASN A 115 14.93 -20.86 -11.18
N ILE A 116 15.56 -19.95 -10.45
CA ILE A 116 16.22 -18.77 -11.01
C ILE A 116 17.67 -19.16 -11.34
N GLN A 117 18.06 -19.01 -12.60
CA GLN A 117 19.44 -19.26 -13.01
C GLN A 117 20.37 -18.17 -12.47
N ILE A 118 21.50 -18.61 -11.93
CA ILE A 118 22.56 -17.74 -11.43
C ILE A 118 23.68 -17.86 -12.45
N ALA A 119 23.93 -16.78 -13.20
CA ALA A 119 25.01 -16.68 -14.17
C ALA A 119 26.36 -16.46 -13.48
#